data_AF-A0A809WWE6-F1
#
_entry.id   AF-A0A809WWE6-F1
#
_cell.length_a   1.000
_cell.length_b   1.000
_cell.length_c   1.000
_cell.angle_alpha   90.00
_cell.angle_beta   90.00
_cell.angle_gamma   90.00
#
_symmetry.space_group_name_H-M   'P 1'
#
loop_
_entity.id
_entity.type
_entity.pdbx_description
1 polymer ?
#
loop_
_entity_poly.entity_id
_entity_poly.type
_entity_poly.pdbx_seq_one_letter_code
_entity_poly.pdbx_strand_id
1 'polypeptide(L)'
;MDGDDITHIAGNPQEYSDHVSKKAWRTRAVAGAYLNTPEYSNKPGRFYSYQLGDETVGLLKAGGPTEQFTSVVELRVTHPLVENAGDILLEHQLRQDGDHPLVLSRPGMEGMEPRLTKMGFVHMGDNNWVLDPNQHPEVWTKNESNEWQRVDKPTKYLTKVEDSDTASSDTASEASDESAETTSSGGDPSSLLAQYLERMRME
;
A
#
# COMPACT_ATOMS: atom_id res chain seq x y z
N MET A 1 -10.27 -1.81 3.21
CA MET A 1 -10.24 -0.71 2.22
C MET A 1 -11.27 -1.08 1.19
N ASP A 2 -12.27 -0.25 0.95
CA ASP A 2 -13.40 -0.66 0.13
C ASP A 2 -13.03 -0.66 -1.36
N GLY A 3 -12.87 -1.87 -1.93
CA GLY A 3 -12.57 -2.05 -3.34
C GLY A 3 -13.74 -1.75 -4.27
N ASP A 4 -14.97 -1.89 -3.78
CA ASP A 4 -16.17 -1.58 -4.54
C ASP A 4 -16.33 -0.07 -4.68
N ASP A 5 -16.04 0.71 -3.63
CA ASP A 5 -16.04 2.17 -3.70
C ASP A 5 -15.00 2.69 -4.70
N ILE A 6 -13.77 2.18 -4.66
CA ILE A 6 -12.71 2.57 -5.62
C ILE A 6 -13.13 2.22 -7.06
N THR A 7 -13.75 1.06 -7.25
CA THR A 7 -14.26 0.64 -8.55
C THR A 7 -15.39 1.54 -9.02
N HIS A 8 -16.30 1.92 -8.12
CA HIS A 8 -17.39 2.82 -8.40
C HIS A 8 -16.87 4.21 -8.81
N ILE A 9 -15.93 4.79 -8.06
CA ILE A 9 -15.31 6.09 -8.38
C ILE A 9 -14.60 6.05 -9.74
N ALA A 10 -13.89 4.95 -10.03
CA ALA A 10 -13.20 4.78 -11.30
C ALA A 10 -14.17 4.59 -12.49
N GLY A 11 -15.31 3.93 -12.26
CA GLY A 11 -16.33 3.65 -13.27
C GLY A 11 -17.30 4.80 -13.53
N ASN A 12 -17.38 5.78 -12.61
CA ASN A 12 -18.31 6.91 -12.67
C ASN A 12 -17.58 8.27 -12.68
N PRO A 13 -16.66 8.53 -13.62
CA PRO A 13 -15.84 9.75 -13.60
C PRO A 13 -16.65 11.05 -13.69
N GLN A 14 -17.87 11.00 -14.20
CA GLN A 14 -18.79 12.15 -14.25
C GLN A 14 -19.29 12.63 -12.87
N GLU A 15 -19.20 11.78 -11.84
CA GLU A 15 -19.64 12.09 -10.47
C GLU A 15 -18.51 12.68 -9.61
N TYR A 16 -17.27 12.62 -10.10
CA TYR A 16 -16.08 13.02 -9.37
C TYR A 16 -15.21 13.98 -10.19
N SER A 17 -14.24 14.61 -9.55
CA SER A 17 -13.24 15.38 -10.29
C SER A 17 -12.31 14.47 -11.09
N ASP A 18 -11.80 14.96 -12.23
CA ASP A 18 -10.76 14.29 -13.02
C ASP A 18 -9.60 13.77 -12.16
N HIS A 19 -9.20 14.53 -11.15
CA HIS A 19 -8.12 14.15 -10.24
C HIS A 19 -8.47 12.90 -9.43
N VAL A 20 -9.65 12.89 -8.81
CA VAL A 20 -10.15 11.78 -7.99
C VAL A 20 -10.38 10.53 -8.85
N SER A 21 -11.01 10.66 -10.01
CA SER A 21 -11.27 9.53 -10.91
C SER A 21 -9.98 8.92 -11.46
N LYS A 22 -9.00 9.74 -11.87
CA LYS A 22 -7.69 9.24 -12.31
C LYS A 22 -6.96 8.52 -11.19
N LYS A 23 -7.07 9.02 -9.95
CA LYS A 23 -6.48 8.37 -8.79
C LYS A 23 -7.16 7.04 -8.49
N ALA A 24 -8.48 6.97 -8.56
CA ALA A 24 -9.24 5.72 -8.37
C ALA A 24 -8.86 4.67 -9.43
N TRP A 25 -8.78 5.08 -10.70
CA TRP A 25 -8.33 4.21 -11.78
C TRP A 25 -6.91 3.68 -11.55
N ARG A 26 -5.97 4.56 -11.14
CA ARG A 26 -4.60 4.14 -10.80
C ARG A 26 -4.57 3.18 -9.62
N THR A 27 -5.32 3.46 -8.55
CA THR A 27 -5.40 2.56 -7.39
C THR A 27 -5.89 1.17 -7.80
N ARG A 28 -6.94 1.11 -8.64
CA ARG A 28 -7.45 -0.15 -9.20
C ARG A 28 -6.39 -0.85 -10.07
N ALA A 29 -5.71 -0.11 -10.94
CA ALA A 29 -4.69 -0.66 -11.83
C ALA A 29 -3.47 -1.20 -11.08
N VAL A 30 -2.94 -0.47 -10.08
CA VAL A 30 -1.83 -0.94 -9.23
C VAL A 30 -2.20 -2.22 -8.50
N ALA A 31 -3.36 -2.25 -7.86
CA ALA A 31 -3.79 -3.42 -7.11
C ALA A 31 -4.04 -4.63 -8.04
N GLY A 32 -4.64 -4.41 -9.22
CA GLY A 32 -4.81 -5.44 -10.23
C GLY A 32 -3.48 -5.96 -10.80
N ALA A 33 -2.51 -5.08 -11.07
CA ALA A 33 -1.19 -5.49 -11.56
C ALA A 33 -0.44 -6.31 -10.50
N TYR A 34 -0.53 -5.92 -9.24
CA TYR A 34 0.06 -6.65 -8.13
C TYR A 34 -0.52 -8.06 -7.99
N LEU A 35 -1.86 -8.21 -8.09
CA LEU A 35 -2.55 -9.50 -8.04
C LEU A 35 -2.13 -10.44 -9.18
N ASN A 36 -1.87 -9.89 -10.36
CA ASN A 36 -1.51 -10.67 -11.54
C ASN A 36 -0.01 -10.94 -11.66
N THR A 37 0.80 -10.57 -10.66
CA THR A 37 2.25 -10.75 -10.68
C THR A 37 2.72 -11.61 -9.50
N PRO A 38 2.78 -12.95 -9.67
CA PRO A 38 3.12 -13.91 -8.60
C PRO A 38 4.46 -13.64 -7.91
N GLU A 39 5.41 -13.03 -8.62
CA GLU A 39 6.73 -12.68 -8.10
C GLU A 39 6.68 -11.62 -6.97
N TYR A 40 5.63 -10.80 -6.92
CA TYR A 40 5.43 -9.80 -5.85
C TYR A 40 4.48 -10.31 -4.77
N SER A 41 3.44 -11.07 -5.13
CA SER A 41 2.46 -11.58 -4.16
C SER A 41 3.06 -12.62 -3.21
N ASN A 42 3.97 -13.46 -3.70
CA ASN A 42 4.45 -14.65 -2.96
C ASN A 42 5.70 -14.39 -2.10
N LYS A 43 6.27 -13.18 -2.17
CA LYS A 43 7.42 -12.83 -1.33
C LYS A 43 6.95 -12.50 0.09
N PRO A 44 7.68 -12.96 1.12
CA PRO A 44 7.39 -12.59 2.49
C PRO A 44 7.55 -11.08 2.64
N GLY A 45 6.53 -10.44 3.22
CA GLY A 45 6.51 -9.01 3.45
C GLY A 45 5.54 -8.70 4.58
N ARG A 46 5.71 -7.52 5.18
CA ARG A 46 4.81 -7.00 6.21
C ARG A 46 3.75 -6.14 5.55
N PHE A 47 2.51 -6.31 5.98
CA PHE A 47 1.41 -5.45 5.59
C PHE A 47 1.19 -4.38 6.66
N TYR A 48 0.94 -3.17 6.19
CA TYR A 48 0.57 -2.03 7.00
C TYR A 48 -0.68 -1.41 6.42
N SER A 49 -1.65 -1.12 7.28
CA SER A 49 -2.87 -0.42 6.90
C SER A 49 -2.93 0.94 7.60
N TYR A 50 -3.51 1.93 6.91
CA TYR A 50 -3.82 3.23 7.51
C TYR A 50 -5.34 3.38 7.58
N GLN A 51 -5.85 3.56 8.79
CA GLN A 51 -7.28 3.68 9.08
C GLN A 51 -7.66 5.13 9.41
N LEU A 52 -8.81 5.56 8.91
CA LEU A 52 -9.50 6.77 9.34
C LEU A 52 -10.86 6.36 9.89
N GLY A 53 -11.00 6.37 11.22
CA GLY A 53 -12.14 5.72 11.86
C GLY A 53 -12.08 4.21 11.68
N ASP A 54 -13.16 3.61 11.19
CA ASP A 54 -13.29 2.18 10.87
C ASP A 54 -12.92 1.84 9.41
N GLU A 55 -12.61 2.86 8.59
CA GLU A 55 -12.26 2.67 7.19
C GLU A 55 -10.75 2.59 6.98
N THR A 56 -10.29 1.52 6.32
CA THR A 56 -8.92 1.49 5.80
C THR A 56 -8.83 2.33 4.52
N VAL A 57 -8.00 3.38 4.57
CA VAL A 57 -7.84 4.32 3.46
C VAL A 57 -6.46 4.27 2.80
N GLY A 58 -5.58 3.41 3.30
CA GLY A 58 -4.30 3.13 2.67
C GLY A 58 -3.76 1.78 3.07
N LEU A 59 -2.95 1.22 2.19
CA LEU A 59 -2.27 -0.03 2.44
C LEU A 59 -0.88 -0.02 1.81
N LEU A 60 0.07 -0.58 2.54
CA LEU A 60 1.46 -0.78 2.15
C LEU A 60 1.82 -2.25 2.39
N LYS A 61 2.50 -2.86 1.42
CA LYS A 61 3.29 -4.08 1.64
C LYS A 61 4.76 -3.75 1.45
N ALA A 62 5.56 -4.07 2.47
CA ALA A 62 7.00 -3.89 2.42
C ALA A 62 7.73 -5.20 2.72
N GLY A 63 8.66 -5.57 1.84
CA GLY A 63 9.63 -6.64 2.06
C GLY A 63 10.72 -6.21 3.03
N GLY A 64 11.35 -7.19 3.67
CA GLY A 64 12.48 -6.98 4.57
C GLY A 64 13.77 -6.52 3.85
N PRO A 65 14.85 -6.28 4.61
CA PRO A 65 16.12 -5.85 4.04
C PRO A 65 16.68 -6.88 3.06
N THR A 66 17.31 -6.36 2.03
CA THR A 66 18.09 -7.11 1.04
C THR A 66 19.57 -6.77 1.21
N GLU A 67 20.45 -7.33 0.38
CA GLU A 67 21.88 -6.97 0.40
C GLU A 67 22.14 -5.48 0.12
N GLN A 68 21.23 -4.80 -0.59
CA GLN A 68 21.41 -3.44 -1.07
C GLN A 68 20.41 -2.42 -0.50
N PHE A 69 19.23 -2.86 -0.04
CA PHE A 69 18.13 -1.99 0.37
C PHE A 69 17.64 -2.36 1.76
N THR A 70 17.26 -1.37 2.56
CA THR A 70 16.69 -1.58 3.91
C THR A 70 15.28 -2.15 3.83
N SER A 71 14.53 -1.78 2.80
CA SER A 71 13.20 -2.33 2.51
C SER A 71 12.85 -2.24 1.03
N VAL A 72 11.87 -3.04 0.63
CA VAL A 72 11.30 -3.02 -0.73
C VAL A 72 9.81 -2.77 -0.63
N VAL A 73 9.34 -1.65 -1.15
CA VAL A 73 7.90 -1.34 -1.28
C VAL A 73 7.35 -2.07 -2.49
N GLU A 74 6.59 -3.13 -2.22
CA GLU A 74 6.01 -4.00 -3.24
C GLU A 74 4.60 -3.57 -3.63
N LEU A 75 3.83 -3.04 -2.68
CA LEU A 75 2.49 -2.52 -2.93
C LEU A 75 2.29 -1.26 -2.10
N ARG A 76 1.79 -0.20 -2.71
CA ARG A 76 1.29 0.97 -1.99
C ARG A 76 0.07 1.54 -2.68
N VAL A 77 -1.07 1.42 -2.02
CA VAL A 77 -2.36 1.87 -2.54
C VAL A 77 -3.05 2.79 -1.54
N THR A 78 -3.80 3.74 -2.05
CA THR A 78 -4.50 4.76 -1.25
C THR A 78 -5.89 4.96 -1.77
N HIS A 79 -6.84 5.16 -0.86
CA HIS A 79 -8.18 5.57 -1.22
C HIS A 79 -8.14 6.87 -2.05
N PRO A 80 -8.88 6.96 -3.17
CA PRO A 80 -8.82 8.12 -4.05
C PRO A 80 -9.18 9.43 -3.34
N LEU A 81 -10.11 9.38 -2.38
CA LEU A 81 -10.54 10.55 -1.60
C LEU A 81 -9.55 10.98 -0.50
N VAL A 82 -8.52 10.19 -0.20
CA VAL A 82 -7.57 10.50 0.88
C VAL A 82 -6.19 10.81 0.30
N GLU A 83 -5.74 12.07 0.42
CA GLU A 83 -4.50 12.52 -0.23
C GLU A 83 -3.22 11.96 0.40
N ASN A 84 -3.16 11.87 1.73
CA ASN A 84 -1.92 11.69 2.49
C ASN A 84 -1.66 10.26 2.99
N ALA A 85 -2.62 9.33 2.88
CA ALA A 85 -2.49 7.97 3.43
C ALA A 85 -1.22 7.24 2.96
N GLY A 86 -0.86 7.37 1.68
CA GLY A 86 0.33 6.74 1.11
C GLY A 86 1.65 7.39 1.53
N ASP A 87 1.61 8.68 1.89
CA ASP A 87 2.78 9.38 2.41
C ASP A 87 3.03 8.96 3.86
N ILE A 88 1.96 8.86 4.64
CA ILE A 88 1.97 8.38 6.02
C ILE A 88 2.50 6.94 6.11
N LEU A 89 2.05 6.06 5.22
CA LEU A 89 2.56 4.69 5.19
C LEU A 89 4.04 4.62 4.80
N LEU A 90 4.50 5.48 3.88
CA LEU A 90 5.92 5.55 3.55
C LEU A 90 6.74 6.13 4.70
N GLU A 91 6.25 7.17 5.40
CA GLU A 91 6.86 7.66 6.64
C GLU A 91 7.01 6.54 7.66
N HIS A 92 5.95 5.75 7.87
CA HIS A 92 6.00 4.61 8.77
C HIS A 92 7.11 3.63 8.38
N GLN A 93 7.23 3.28 7.09
CA GLN A 93 8.30 2.40 6.62
C GLN A 93 9.69 3.00 6.87
N LEU A 94 9.89 4.30 6.59
CA LEU A 94 11.18 4.95 6.85
C LEU A 94 11.55 4.91 8.34
N ARG A 95 10.56 5.03 9.24
CA ARG A 95 10.79 4.88 10.69
C ARG A 95 11.20 3.46 11.06
N GLN A 96 10.61 2.43 10.43
CA GLN A 96 11.02 1.03 10.62
C GLN A 96 12.44 0.78 10.11
N ASP A 97 12.84 1.45 9.04
CA ASP A 97 14.16 1.31 8.41
C ASP A 97 15.28 2.06 9.17
N GLY A 98 14.94 2.89 10.17
CA GLY A 98 15.90 3.49 11.11
C GLY A 98 16.66 4.68 10.53
N ASP A 99 17.94 4.82 10.88
CA ASP A 99 18.71 6.05 10.62
C ASP A 99 19.18 6.23 9.17
N HIS A 100 19.39 5.13 8.44
CA HIS A 100 19.92 5.13 7.08
C HIS A 100 19.02 4.30 6.13
N PRO A 101 17.75 4.69 5.97
CA PRO A 101 16.83 3.98 5.09
C PRO A 101 17.27 4.13 3.63
N LEU A 102 17.18 3.04 2.89
CA LEU A 102 17.39 2.97 1.46
C LEU A 102 16.30 2.07 0.85
N VAL A 103 15.24 2.71 0.36
CA VAL A 103 13.99 2.04 -0.01
C VAL A 103 13.92 1.83 -1.51
N LEU A 104 13.73 0.59 -1.93
CA LEU A 104 13.41 0.27 -3.33
C LEU A 104 11.89 0.28 -3.53
N SER A 105 11.41 0.93 -4.58
CA SER A 105 10.03 0.85 -5.06
C SER A 105 10.01 0.41 -6.51
N ARG A 106 9.05 -0.47 -6.83
CA ARG A 106 8.78 -0.93 -8.19
C ARG A 106 7.32 -0.64 -8.52
N PRO A 107 6.99 0.53 -9.10
CA PRO A 107 5.60 0.88 -9.35
C PRO A 107 5.00 -0.13 -10.34
N GLY A 108 3.85 -0.72 -10.00
CA GLY A 108 3.19 -1.72 -10.86
C GLY A 108 2.64 -1.17 -12.18
N MET A 109 2.72 0.14 -12.40
CA MET A 109 2.24 0.81 -13.61
C MET A 109 3.04 2.07 -13.93
N GLU A 110 3.12 2.42 -15.21
CA GLU A 110 3.64 3.70 -15.68
C GLU A 110 2.72 4.86 -15.26
N GLY A 111 3.26 6.08 -15.23
CA GLY A 111 2.52 7.29 -14.84
C GLY A 111 2.54 7.59 -13.33
N MET A 112 3.29 6.78 -12.56
CA MET A 112 3.53 6.97 -11.13
C MET A 112 4.80 7.77 -10.84
N GLU A 113 5.62 8.03 -11.86
CA GLU A 113 6.92 8.71 -11.81
C GLU A 113 6.79 10.12 -11.22
N PRO A 114 5.81 10.98 -11.62
CA PRO A 114 5.69 12.32 -11.03
C PRO A 114 5.47 12.27 -9.52
N ARG A 115 4.75 11.26 -9.03
CA ARG A 115 4.55 11.07 -7.60
C ARG A 115 5.81 10.57 -6.93
N LEU A 116 6.52 9.61 -7.52
CA LEU A 116 7.79 9.09 -7.00
C LEU A 116 8.84 10.20 -6.91
N THR A 117 9.03 10.99 -7.96
CA THR A 117 9.93 12.16 -7.97
C THR A 117 9.56 13.18 -6.90
N LYS A 118 8.26 13.49 -6.74
CA LYS A 118 7.80 14.39 -5.66
C LYS A 118 8.12 13.88 -4.24
N MET A 119 8.35 12.58 -4.11
CA MET A 119 8.71 11.93 -2.85
C MET A 119 10.24 11.72 -2.71
N GLY A 120 11.06 12.22 -3.64
CA GLY A 120 12.52 12.06 -3.61
C GLY A 120 13.00 10.69 -4.09
N PHE A 121 12.18 9.93 -4.83
CA PHE A 121 12.69 8.72 -5.47
C PHE A 121 13.48 9.07 -6.74
N VAL A 122 14.60 8.39 -6.92
CA VAL A 122 15.48 8.48 -8.08
C VAL A 122 15.31 7.23 -8.94
N HIS A 123 15.15 7.42 -10.25
CA HIS A 123 15.08 6.32 -11.22
C HIS A 123 16.48 5.74 -11.43
N MET A 124 16.61 4.43 -11.24
CA MET A 124 17.89 3.70 -11.33
C MET A 124 17.98 2.81 -12.59
N GLY A 125 17.02 2.92 -13.50
CA GLY A 125 16.87 2.04 -14.66
C GLY A 125 15.77 1.00 -14.48
N ASP A 126 15.31 0.47 -15.62
CA ASP A 126 14.12 -0.38 -15.72
C ASP A 126 12.93 0.25 -14.98
N ASN A 127 12.32 -0.49 -14.05
CA ASN A 127 11.23 -0.04 -13.21
C ASN A 127 11.66 0.13 -11.73
N ASN A 128 12.96 0.36 -11.48
CA ASN A 128 13.50 0.50 -10.14
C ASN A 128 13.61 1.98 -9.75
N TRP A 129 12.97 2.32 -8.63
CA TRP A 129 12.99 3.64 -8.04
C TRP A 129 13.52 3.55 -6.62
N VAL A 130 14.54 4.34 -6.30
CA VAL A 130 15.22 4.27 -5.01
C VAL A 130 15.04 5.56 -4.25
N LEU A 131 14.69 5.47 -2.98
CA LEU A 131 14.62 6.60 -2.06
C LEU A 131 15.70 6.45 -0.98
N ASP A 132 16.59 7.44 -0.92
CA ASP A 132 17.40 7.75 0.26
C ASP A 132 16.95 9.12 0.78
N PRO A 133 16.18 9.19 1.89
CA PRO A 133 15.70 10.46 2.41
C PRO A 133 16.82 11.36 2.94
N ASN A 134 18.03 10.84 3.23
CA ASN A 134 19.17 11.67 3.60
C ASN A 134 19.66 12.54 2.43
N GLN A 135 19.41 12.12 1.18
CA GLN A 135 19.74 12.90 -0.02
C GLN A 135 18.65 13.91 -0.39
N HIS A 136 17.50 13.89 0.31
CA HIS A 136 16.32 14.69 0.00
C HIS A 136 15.81 15.49 1.20
N PRO A 137 16.64 16.35 1.83
CA PRO A 137 16.27 17.16 3.00
C PRO A 137 15.14 18.17 2.72
N GLU A 138 14.86 18.45 1.44
CA GLU A 138 13.72 19.27 1.00
C GLU A 138 12.38 18.52 1.07
N VAL A 139 12.40 17.19 1.13
CA VAL A 139 11.20 16.34 1.19
C VAL A 139 11.05 15.65 2.54
N TRP A 140 12.17 15.23 3.12
CA TRP A 140 12.23 14.38 4.32
C TRP A 140 13.09 15.01 5.41
N THR A 141 12.67 14.83 6.66
CA THR A 141 13.39 15.30 7.83
C THR A 141 13.15 14.36 9.00
N LYS A 142 13.93 14.52 10.08
CA LYS A 142 13.68 13.85 11.35
C LYS A 142 12.97 14.80 12.32
N ASN A 143 11.97 14.29 13.02
CA ASN A 143 11.24 15.05 14.04
C ASN A 143 12.02 15.10 15.37
N GLU A 144 11.42 15.71 16.39
CA GLU A 144 12.02 15.84 17.74
C GLU A 144 12.30 14.47 18.41
N SER A 145 11.59 13.42 17.99
CA SER A 145 11.80 12.03 18.43
C SER A 145 12.85 11.28 17.58
N ASN A 146 13.57 11.97 16.70
CA ASN A 146 14.52 11.39 15.74
C ASN A 146 13.88 10.38 14.76
N GLU A 147 12.57 10.52 14.48
CA GLU A 147 11.85 9.69 13.52
C GLU A 147 11.64 10.41 12.18
N TRP A 148 11.69 9.68 11.07
CA TRP A 148 11.43 10.21 9.73
C TRP A 148 10.00 10.74 9.59
N GLN A 149 9.88 11.94 9.01
CA GLN A 149 8.63 12.59 8.63
C GLN A 149 8.81 13.44 7.37
N ARG A 150 7.70 13.83 6.74
CA ARG A 150 7.72 14.81 5.65
C ARG A 150 8.00 16.22 6.16
N VAL A 151 8.77 16.98 5.39
CA VAL A 151 9.01 18.41 5.65
C VAL A 151 7.68 19.17 5.61
N ASP A 152 7.51 20.12 6.53
CA ASP A 152 6.32 20.97 6.69
C ASP A 152 5.00 20.21 6.90
N LYS A 153 5.08 18.95 7.36
CA LYS A 153 3.91 18.14 7.69
C LYS A 153 3.80 17.96 9.22
N PRO A 154 2.59 18.07 9.80
CA PRO A 154 2.39 17.88 11.23
C PRO A 154 2.73 16.45 11.66
N THR A 155 3.31 16.30 12.84
CA THR A 155 3.83 15.01 13.32
C THR A 155 2.73 13.99 13.70
N LYS A 156 1.46 14.42 13.83
CA LYS A 156 0.36 13.65 14.44
C LYS A 156 -0.46 12.80 13.45
N TYR A 157 0.13 12.27 12.39
CA TYR A 157 -0.64 11.44 11.43
C TYR A 157 -0.86 9.99 11.86
N LEU A 158 0.01 9.46 12.73
CA LEU A 158 0.03 8.06 13.14
C LEU A 158 -0.24 7.99 14.65
N THR A 159 -1.48 7.72 15.03
CA THR A 159 -1.77 7.22 16.38
C THR A 159 -1.95 5.72 16.26
N LYS A 160 -1.19 4.94 17.05
CA LYS A 160 -1.37 3.50 17.12
C LYS A 160 -2.82 3.24 17.57
N VAL A 161 -3.59 2.51 16.76
CA VAL A 161 -4.82 1.89 17.24
C VAL A 161 -4.36 0.76 18.16
N GLU A 162 -4.77 0.79 19.43
CA GLU A 162 -4.44 -0.30 20.35
C GLU A 162 -5.00 -1.60 19.76
N ASP A 163 -4.13 -2.61 19.64
CA ASP A 163 -4.51 -3.94 19.21
C ASP A 163 -5.57 -4.43 20.20
N SER A 164 -6.82 -4.54 19.76
CA SER A 164 -7.83 -5.25 20.54
C SER A 164 -7.39 -6.70 20.56
N ASP A 165 -6.82 -7.14 21.69
CA ASP A 165 -6.51 -8.54 21.96
C ASP A 165 -7.75 -9.40 21.69
N THR A 166 -7.86 -9.95 20.47
CA THR A 166 -8.84 -10.98 20.17
C THR A 166 -8.38 -12.24 20.88
N ALA A 167 -8.92 -12.43 22.08
CA ALA A 167 -8.77 -13.64 22.87
C ALA A 167 -8.99 -14.87 21.99
N SER A 168 -8.03 -15.79 22.04
CA SER A 168 -8.11 -17.12 21.47
C SER A 168 -9.46 -17.76 21.81
N SER A 169 -10.27 -18.03 20.79
CA SER A 169 -11.41 -18.93 20.91
C SER A 169 -11.10 -20.21 20.16
N ASP A 170 -10.53 -21.16 20.89
CA ASP A 170 -10.51 -22.57 20.52
C ASP A 170 -11.93 -23.02 20.18
N THR A 171 -12.18 -23.32 18.91
CA THR A 171 -13.35 -24.11 18.53
C THR A 171 -12.97 -25.03 17.37
N ALA A 172 -12.68 -26.27 17.73
CA ALA A 172 -12.61 -27.39 16.81
C ALA A 172 -13.99 -27.64 16.18
N SER A 173 -14.03 -27.89 14.88
CA SER A 173 -15.11 -28.62 14.21
C SER A 173 -14.57 -29.25 12.93
N GLU A 174 -14.80 -30.55 12.83
CA GLU A 174 -14.32 -31.45 11.77
C GLU A 174 -15.18 -31.39 10.49
N ALA A 175 -14.55 -31.88 9.41
CA ALA A 175 -15.09 -32.60 8.25
C ALA A 175 -15.73 -31.79 7.09
N SER A 176 -15.12 -31.85 5.90
CA SER A 176 -15.38 -32.89 4.87
C SER A 176 -14.78 -32.49 3.51
N ASP A 177 -14.15 -33.44 2.83
CA ASP A 177 -13.74 -33.35 1.42
C ASP A 177 -14.96 -33.24 0.50
N GLU A 178 -14.99 -32.22 -0.37
CA GLU A 178 -15.82 -32.21 -1.57
C GLU A 178 -15.08 -31.49 -2.71
N SER A 179 -14.88 -32.24 -3.78
CA SER A 179 -14.19 -31.88 -5.02
C SER A 179 -14.76 -30.63 -5.70
N ALA A 180 -13.91 -29.64 -6.00
CA ALA A 180 -14.28 -28.52 -6.87
C ALA A 180 -13.88 -28.81 -8.33
N GLU A 181 -14.89 -29.11 -9.14
CA GLU A 181 -14.84 -29.05 -10.60
C GLU A 181 -14.39 -27.65 -11.05
N THR A 182 -13.38 -27.62 -11.92
CA THR A 182 -12.86 -26.41 -12.54
C THR A 182 -13.87 -25.87 -13.55
N THR A 183 -14.58 -24.80 -13.21
CA THR A 183 -15.19 -23.93 -14.22
C THR A 183 -14.48 -22.59 -14.21
N SER A 184 -13.64 -22.42 -15.23
CA SER A 184 -13.00 -21.17 -15.61
C SER A 184 -14.09 -20.16 -15.95
N SER A 185 -14.34 -19.22 -15.03
CA SER A 185 -15.05 -17.99 -15.32
C SER A 185 -14.10 -16.85 -15.00
N GLY A 186 -13.77 -16.04 -16.01
CA GLY A 186 -12.93 -14.87 -15.85
C GLY A 186 -13.52 -13.96 -14.77
N GLY A 187 -12.92 -14.00 -13.58
CA GLY A 187 -13.37 -13.21 -12.44
C GLY A 187 -13.32 -11.72 -12.79
N ASP A 188 -14.42 -11.02 -12.53
CA ASP A 188 -14.46 -9.58 -12.65
C ASP A 188 -13.31 -8.99 -11.80
N PRO A 189 -12.38 -8.21 -12.39
CA PRO A 189 -11.29 -7.58 -11.66
C PRO A 189 -11.79 -6.70 -10.50
N SER A 190 -13.06 -6.27 -10.53
CA SER A 190 -13.73 -5.56 -9.43
C SER A 190 -13.89 -6.45 -8.19
N SER A 191 -14.40 -7.68 -8.38
CA SER A 191 -14.56 -8.66 -7.29
C SER A 191 -13.22 -9.09 -6.70
N LEU A 192 -12.19 -9.22 -7.54
CA LEU A 192 -10.85 -9.59 -7.10
C LEU A 192 -10.18 -8.49 -6.26
N LEU A 193 -10.39 -7.21 -6.62
CA LEU A 193 -9.87 -6.09 -5.85
C LEU A 193 -10.54 -6.01 -4.47
N ALA A 194 -11.87 -6.08 -4.43
CA ALA A 194 -12.62 -6.04 -3.17
C ALA A 194 -12.27 -7.23 -2.27
N GLN A 195 -12.25 -8.45 -2.82
CA GLN A 195 -11.91 -9.66 -2.06
C GLN A 195 -10.46 -9.65 -1.57
N TYR A 196 -9.52 -9.07 -2.33
CA TYR A 196 -8.12 -8.95 -1.89
C TYR A 196 -7.93 -7.87 -0.82
N LEU A 197 -8.54 -6.69 -0.99
CA LEU A 197 -8.48 -5.64 0.02
C LEU A 197 -9.18 -6.07 1.32
N GLU A 198 -10.21 -6.91 1.24
CA GLU A 198 -10.84 -7.51 2.42
C GLU A 198 -9.98 -8.63 3.02
N ARG A 199 -9.32 -9.46 2.20
CA ARG A 199 -8.36 -10.46 2.70
C ARG A 199 -7.19 -9.82 3.44
N MET A 200 -6.64 -8.71 2.92
CA MET A 200 -5.59 -7.94 3.59
C MET A 200 -6.07 -7.13 4.79
N ARG A 201 -7.39 -7.00 4.99
CA ARG A 201 -7.93 -6.45 6.23
C ARG A 201 -7.85 -7.48 7.37
N MET A 202 -7.85 -8.78 7.05
CA MET A 202 -7.88 -9.87 8.02
C MET A 202 -6.51 -10.50 8.31
N GLU A 203 -5.48 -10.19 7.52
CA GLU A 203 -4.08 -10.59 7.73
C GLU A 203 -3.29 -9.53 8.52
#